data_AF-A0AAW2JFS6-F1
#
_entry.id   AF-A0AAW2JFS6-F1
#
_cell.length_a   1.000
_cell.length_b   1.000
_cell.length_c   1.000
_cell.angle_alpha   90.00
_cell.angle_beta   90.00
_cell.angle_gamma   90.00
#
_symmetry.space_group_name_H-M   'P 1'
#
loop_
_entity.id
_entity.type
_entity.pdbx_description
1 polymer ?
#
loop_
_entity_poly.entity_id
_entity_poly.type
_entity_poly.pdbx_seq_one_letter_code
_entity_poly.pdbx_strand_id
1 'polypeptide(L)'
;MSCFRLPDTFLRDLERVMTALFWNGGLEDKIHWKSRAALCRQKKVGGLGFCYLRECNAALLAKQAWRISMGEGGVLHSVLRHKYFPSSNLSEAHLRSAPSFTWRSILGLGIC
;
A
#
# COMPACT_ATOMS: atom_id res chain seq x y z
N MET A 1 2.55 -5.42 8.23
CA MET A 1 2.79 -6.41 7.17
C MET A 1 1.88 -6.10 6.00
N SER A 2 2.39 -5.43 4.96
CA SER A 2 1.69 -5.33 3.66
C SER A 2 2.63 -5.93 2.63
N CYS A 3 2.51 -7.23 2.43
CA CYS A 3 3.44 -8.02 1.61
C CYS A 3 2.90 -8.21 0.19
N PHE A 4 1.72 -7.68 -0.12
CA PHE A 4 1.02 -7.95 -1.37
C PHE A 4 0.31 -6.70 -1.90
N ARG A 5 0.24 -6.61 -3.22
CA ARG A 5 -0.58 -5.62 -3.92
C ARG A 5 -2.01 -6.14 -3.94
N LEU A 6 -2.90 -5.46 -3.22
CA LEU A 6 -4.29 -5.88 -3.11
C LEU A 6 -5.05 -5.48 -4.38
N PRO A 7 -6.05 -6.28 -4.81
CA PRO A 7 -6.90 -5.90 -5.94
C PRO A 7 -7.62 -4.58 -5.68
N ASP A 8 -7.65 -3.72 -6.69
CA ASP A 8 -8.24 -2.38 -6.56
C ASP A 8 -9.74 -2.43 -6.30
N THR A 9 -10.43 -3.47 -6.79
CA THR A 9 -11.85 -3.73 -6.49
C THR A 9 -12.06 -3.93 -5.01
N PHE A 10 -11.29 -4.84 -4.41
CA PHE A 10 -11.34 -5.13 -2.98
C PHE A 10 -11.02 -3.89 -2.12
N LEU A 11 -10.00 -3.12 -2.52
CA LEU A 11 -9.68 -1.86 -1.83
C LEU A 11 -10.84 -0.87 -1.91
N ARG A 12 -11.46 -0.68 -3.09
CA ARG A 12 -12.64 0.18 -3.23
C ARG A 12 -13.82 -0.31 -2.39
N ASP A 13 -14.02 -1.61 -2.27
CA ASP A 13 -15.10 -2.16 -1.44
C ASP A 13 -14.86 -1.94 0.06
N LEU A 14 -13.62 -2.13 0.52
CA LEU A 14 -13.23 -1.74 1.88
C LEU A 14 -13.44 -0.25 2.12
N GLU A 15 -13.04 0.58 1.17
CA GLU A 15 -13.23 2.03 1.26
C GLU A 15 -14.71 2.41 1.33
N ARG A 16 -15.59 1.71 0.61
CA ARG A 16 -17.05 1.90 0.70
C ARG A 16 -17.56 1.54 2.09
N VAL A 17 -17.11 0.44 2.68
CA VAL A 17 -17.49 0.06 4.06
C VAL A 17 -16.97 1.08 5.07
N MET A 18 -15.72 1.52 4.93
CA MET A 18 -15.16 2.59 5.77
C MET A 18 -15.97 3.89 5.62
N THR A 19 -16.35 4.24 4.39
CA THR A 19 -17.17 5.42 4.13
C THR A 19 -18.60 5.24 4.65
N ALA A 20 -19.17 4.04 4.62
CA ALA A 20 -20.46 3.79 5.27
C ALA A 20 -20.36 3.98 6.79
N LEU A 21 -19.26 3.57 7.42
CA LEU A 21 -19.07 3.68 8.86
C LEU A 21 -19.04 5.13 9.37
N PHE A 22 -18.28 6.04 8.74
CA PHE A 22 -18.33 7.43 9.21
C PHE A 22 -19.57 8.17 8.69
N TRP A 23 -20.20 7.73 7.58
CA TRP A 23 -21.29 8.48 6.93
C TRP A 23 -22.71 8.03 7.27
N ASN A 24 -22.89 6.81 7.79
CA ASN A 24 -24.20 6.25 8.13
C ASN A 24 -24.42 6.21 9.66
N GLY A 25 -24.22 7.36 10.31
CA GLY A 25 -24.63 7.60 11.71
C GLY A 25 -26.12 7.97 11.82
N GLY A 26 -26.73 7.66 12.96
CA GLY A 26 -28.17 7.79 13.25
C GLY A 26 -28.78 9.20 13.11
N LEU A 27 -30.09 9.27 13.34
CA LEU A 27 -31.02 10.34 12.93
C LEU A 27 -30.78 11.75 13.48
N GLU A 28 -29.91 11.96 14.46
CA GLU A 28 -29.75 13.25 15.13
C GLU A 28 -28.30 13.73 14.98
N ASP A 29 -28.14 14.92 14.38
CA ASP A 29 -26.89 15.65 14.11
C ASP A 29 -25.95 15.07 13.03
N LYS A 30 -26.42 15.15 11.78
CA LYS A 30 -25.58 14.86 10.59
C LYS A 30 -24.54 15.97 10.39
N ILE A 31 -23.26 15.64 10.61
CA ILE A 31 -22.13 16.46 10.16
C ILE A 31 -22.31 16.74 8.67
N HIS A 32 -22.24 18.01 8.25
CA HIS A 32 -22.30 18.36 6.83
C HIS A 32 -21.18 17.65 6.06
N TRP A 33 -21.56 16.63 5.30
CA TRP A 33 -20.66 15.66 4.69
C TRP A 33 -19.77 16.27 3.63
N LYS A 34 -18.45 16.30 3.87
CA LYS A 34 -17.47 16.50 2.80
C LYS A 34 -17.23 15.18 2.07
N SER A 35 -17.01 15.28 0.75
CA SER A 35 -16.68 14.10 -0.06
C SER A 35 -15.42 13.42 0.45
N ARG A 36 -15.29 12.12 0.22
CA ARG A 36 -14.06 11.39 0.58
C ARG A 36 -12.81 12.03 -0.04
N ALA A 37 -12.91 12.53 -1.27
CA ALA A 37 -11.84 13.29 -1.91
C ALA A 37 -11.45 14.56 -1.13
N ALA A 38 -12.41 15.26 -0.54
CA ALA A 38 -12.13 16.42 0.31
C ALA A 38 -11.48 16.01 1.64
N LEU A 39 -11.86 14.87 2.22
CA LEU A 39 -11.21 14.35 3.43
C LEU A 39 -9.78 13.88 3.17
N CYS A 40 -9.51 13.35 1.97
CA CYS A 40 -8.19 12.90 1.58
C CYS A 40 -7.19 14.03 1.32
N ARG A 41 -7.66 15.29 1.26
CA ARG A 41 -6.77 16.44 1.18
C ARG A 41 -5.94 16.58 2.45
N GLN A 42 -4.78 17.20 2.31
CA GLN A 42 -3.91 17.49 3.44
C GLN A 42 -4.62 18.39 4.47
N LYS A 43 -4.29 18.20 5.76
CA LYS A 43 -4.83 19.04 6.85
C LYS A 43 -4.59 20.54 6.63
N LYS A 44 -3.43 20.89 6.05
CA LYS A 44 -3.04 22.28 5.74
C LYS A 44 -3.97 23.00 4.75
N VAL A 45 -4.72 22.25 3.93
CA VAL A 45 -5.67 22.79 2.93
C VAL A 45 -7.12 22.45 3.28
N GLY A 46 -7.40 22.19 4.57
CA GLY A 46 -8.76 21.96 5.07
C GLY A 46 -9.33 20.55 4.82
N GLY A 47 -8.47 19.56 4.55
CA GLY A 47 -8.85 18.14 4.58
C GLY A 47 -8.55 17.48 5.94
N LEU A 48 -8.74 16.16 6.03
CA LEU A 48 -8.43 15.37 7.24
C LEU A 48 -7.12 14.58 7.11
N GLY A 49 -6.49 14.59 5.94
CA GLY A 49 -5.30 13.80 5.65
C GLY A 49 -5.58 12.31 5.51
N PHE A 50 -6.80 11.94 5.17
CA PHE A 50 -7.12 10.53 4.90
C PHE A 50 -6.36 10.09 3.65
N CYS A 51 -5.90 8.85 3.62
CA CYS A 51 -5.26 8.30 2.44
C CYS A 51 -6.19 7.27 1.83
N TYR A 52 -6.23 7.22 0.50
CA TYR A 52 -6.86 6.13 -0.22
C TYR A 52 -6.08 4.83 0.05
N LEU A 53 -6.80 3.72 0.20
CA LEU A 53 -6.20 2.44 0.58
C LEU A 53 -5.25 1.92 -0.49
N ARG A 54 -5.48 2.24 -1.77
CA ARG A 54 -4.57 1.92 -2.87
C ARG A 54 -3.21 2.57 -2.65
N GLU A 55 -3.20 3.87 -2.32
CA GLU A 55 -2.00 4.66 -2.08
C GLU A 55 -1.30 4.19 -0.82
N CYS A 56 -2.05 3.90 0.25
CA CYS A 56 -1.50 3.25 1.44
C CYS A 56 -0.85 1.89 1.12
N ASN A 57 -1.52 1.03 0.33
CA ASN A 57 -0.99 -0.28 -0.02
C ASN A 57 0.30 -0.15 -0.85
N ALA A 58 0.32 0.75 -1.84
CA ALA A 58 1.51 1.05 -2.63
C ALA A 58 2.66 1.58 -1.76
N ALA A 59 2.38 2.54 -0.87
CA ALA A 59 3.39 3.10 0.04
C ALA A 59 3.95 2.05 1.01
N LEU A 60 3.10 1.17 1.54
CA LEU A 60 3.54 0.10 2.44
C LEU A 60 4.39 -0.95 1.71
N LEU A 61 4.06 -1.26 0.46
CA LEU A 61 4.88 -2.13 -0.39
C LEU A 61 6.21 -1.46 -0.75
N ALA A 62 6.21 -0.18 -1.10
CA ALA A 62 7.45 0.58 -1.36
C ALA A 62 8.35 0.60 -0.12
N LYS A 63 7.77 0.74 1.08
CA LYS A 63 8.50 0.61 2.35
C LYS A 63 9.10 -0.80 2.54
N GLN A 64 8.41 -1.86 2.10
CA GLN A 64 9.02 -3.20 2.10
C GLN A 64 10.17 -3.27 1.10
N ALA A 65 9.98 -2.79 -0.13
CA ALA A 65 11.02 -2.77 -1.16
C ALA A 65 12.30 -2.07 -0.66
N TRP A 66 12.14 -0.89 -0.05
CA TRP A 66 13.23 -0.14 0.59
C TRP A 66 13.97 -0.96 1.64
N ARG A 67 13.24 -1.62 2.55
CA ARG A 67 13.82 -2.47 3.59
C ARG A 67 14.63 -3.63 3.02
N ILE A 68 14.11 -4.30 1.99
CA ILE A 68 14.85 -5.39 1.31
C ILE A 68 16.12 -4.82 0.66
N SER A 69 16.05 -3.64 0.03
CA SER A 69 17.20 -2.99 -0.60
C SER A 69 18.30 -2.64 0.40
N MET A 70 17.93 -2.10 1.56
CA MET A 70 18.89 -1.72 2.61
C MET A 70 19.42 -2.93 3.41
N GLY A 71 18.91 -4.14 3.15
CA GLY A 71 19.18 -5.30 3.98
C GLY A 71 18.63 -5.17 5.41
N GLU A 72 17.75 -4.20 5.62
CA GLU A 72 17.13 -3.90 6.91
C GLU A 72 15.83 -4.69 7.05
N GLY A 73 15.74 -5.60 8.02
CA GLY A 73 14.49 -6.30 8.32
C GLY A 73 14.70 -7.67 8.94
N GLY A 74 13.59 -8.38 9.13
CA GLY A 74 13.63 -9.77 9.61
C GLY A 74 14.00 -10.77 8.51
N VAL A 75 14.01 -12.05 8.88
CA VAL A 75 14.36 -13.21 8.03
C VAL A 75 13.74 -13.15 6.63
N LEU A 76 12.48 -12.73 6.51
CA LEU A 76 11.80 -12.59 5.21
C LEU A 76 12.55 -11.68 4.22
N HIS A 77 13.07 -10.53 4.67
CA HIS A 77 13.77 -9.59 3.79
C HIS A 77 15.10 -10.18 3.31
N SER A 78 15.81 -10.86 4.21
CA SER A 78 17.05 -11.57 3.88
C SER A 78 16.80 -12.70 2.87
N VAL A 79 15.76 -13.51 3.08
CA VAL A 79 15.38 -14.59 2.14
C VAL A 79 15.03 -14.03 0.76
N LEU A 80 14.26 -12.94 0.69
CA LEU A 80 13.90 -12.30 -0.57
C LEU A 80 15.14 -11.75 -1.30
N ARG A 81 16.03 -11.06 -0.58
CA ARG A 81 17.30 -10.55 -1.13
C ARG A 81 18.14 -11.69 -1.72
N HIS A 82 18.44 -12.72 -0.93
CA HIS A 82 19.26 -13.85 -1.39
C HIS A 82 18.60 -14.64 -2.52
N LYS A 83 17.26 -14.73 -2.55
CA LYS A 83 16.53 -15.46 -3.60
C LYS A 83 16.51 -14.74 -4.95
N TYR A 84 16.36 -13.41 -4.94
CA TYR A 84 16.09 -12.64 -6.16
C TYR A 84 17.27 -11.81 -6.65
N PHE A 85 18.16 -11.35 -5.75
CA PHE A 85 19.33 -10.54 -6.09
C PHE A 85 20.47 -10.77 -5.08
N PRO A 86 21.09 -11.97 -5.05
CA PRO A 86 22.10 -12.32 -4.04
C PRO A 86 23.39 -11.48 -4.15
N SER A 87 23.74 -11.04 -5.35
CA SER A 87 25.01 -10.33 -5.64
C SER A 87 24.78 -9.02 -6.39
N SER A 88 23.54 -8.59 -6.55
CA SER A 88 23.14 -7.39 -7.28
C SER A 88 22.28 -6.48 -6.41
N ASN A 89 21.80 -5.38 -6.99
CA ASN A 89 20.91 -4.43 -6.32
C ASN A 89 19.44 -4.71 -6.66
N LEU A 90 18.53 -4.14 -5.87
CA LEU A 90 17.09 -4.26 -6.11
C LEU A 90 16.69 -3.76 -7.51
N SER A 91 17.32 -2.71 -8.02
CA SER A 91 17.07 -2.14 -9.36
C SER A 91 17.45 -3.08 -10.51
N GLU A 92 18.37 -4.00 -10.28
CA GLU A 92 18.82 -4.98 -11.29
C GLU A 92 18.05 -6.30 -11.17
N ALA A 93 17.06 -6.36 -10.28
CA ALA A 93 16.35 -7.59 -9.98
C ALA A 93 15.24 -7.85 -11.02
N HIS A 94 15.44 -8.86 -11.86
CA HIS A 94 14.48 -9.24 -12.90
C HIS A 94 13.46 -10.29 -12.43
N LEU A 95 12.35 -10.35 -13.16
CA LEU A 95 11.33 -11.38 -12.97
C LEU A 95 11.88 -12.76 -13.40
N ARG A 96 12.39 -13.54 -12.45
CA ARG A 96 12.76 -14.95 -12.69
C ARG A 96 11.52 -15.81 -12.91
N SER A 97 11.69 -17.02 -13.45
CA SER A 97 10.61 -18.00 -13.60
C SER A 97 9.95 -18.29 -12.24
N ALA A 98 8.61 -18.24 -12.20
CA ALA A 98 7.77 -18.47 -11.02
C ALA A 98 8.13 -17.63 -9.76
N PRO A 99 8.04 -16.29 -9.82
CA PRO A 99 8.26 -15.45 -8.65
C PRO A 99 7.11 -15.59 -7.65
N SER A 100 7.43 -15.48 -6.36
CA SER A 100 6.43 -15.45 -5.29
C SER A 100 5.50 -14.25 -5.46
N PHE A 101 4.27 -14.38 -4.94
CA PHE A 101 3.26 -13.33 -5.06
C PHE A 101 3.71 -12.00 -4.42
N THR A 102 4.45 -12.07 -3.31
CA THR A 102 5.10 -10.90 -2.69
C THR A 102 6.08 -10.22 -3.65
N TRP A 103 6.92 -10.99 -4.34
CA TRP A 103 7.92 -10.44 -5.24
C TRP A 103 7.27 -9.76 -6.45
N ARG A 104 6.25 -10.40 -7.04
CA ARG A 104 5.44 -9.79 -8.11
C ARG A 104 4.80 -8.47 -7.66
N SER A 105 4.31 -8.43 -6.42
CA SER A 105 3.69 -7.23 -5.85
C SER A 105 4.69 -6.07 -5.69
N ILE A 106 5.94 -6.38 -5.34
CA ILE A 106 7.02 -5.38 -5.19
C ILE A 106 7.49 -4.89 -6.57
N LEU A 107 7.78 -5.81 -7.50
CA LEU A 107 8.18 -5.44 -8.87
C LEU A 107 7.08 -4.66 -9.61
N GLY A 108 5.80 -4.98 -9.35
CA GLY A 108 4.66 -4.29 -9.93
C GLY A 108 4.50 -2.82 -9.50
N LEU A 109 5.34 -2.31 -8.59
CA LEU A 109 5.42 -0.88 -8.28
C LEU A 109 6.27 -0.08 -9.29
N GLY A 110 7.07 -0.74 -10.13
CA GLY A 110 7.94 -0.06 -11.10
C GLY A 110 9.14 0.65 -10.46
N ILE A 111 9.65 0.11 -9.34
CA ILE A 111 10.83 0.65 -8.61
C ILE A 111 12.13 -0.06 -9.06
N CYS A 112 12.00 -1.11 -9.88
CA CYS A 112 13.08 -1.88 -10.47
C CYS A 112 13.13 -1.61 -11.98
#